data_AF-A0A4Q5UMB4-F1
#
_entry.id   AF-A0A4Q5UMB4-F1
#
_cell.length_a   1.000
_cell.length_b   1.000
_cell.length_c   1.000
_cell.angle_alpha   90.00
_cell.angle_beta   90.00
_cell.angle_gamma   90.00
#
_symmetry.space_group_name_H-M   'P 1'
#
loop_
_entity.id
_entity.type
_entity.pdbx_description
1 polymer ?
#
loop_
_entity_poly.entity_id
_entity_poly.type
_entity_poly.pdbx_seq_one_letter_code
_entity_poly.pdbx_strand_id
1 'polypeptide(L)'
;MSENRRNFLKKSSLGLLPALLPALPAFATEPNYLPDPPGKWVKFYSDGESFNELEFLEELQVAHKKQPLRSDRYGSGGAVEELEKKMAALTGKDKAIFMPTGTMANQLAISTLCGENTKIFVQDTSHIYRDEADAAQSVHNKRLMPLAMNKTYFTADELENAIENLPNVEVFKSGVG
;
A
#
# COMPACT_ATOMS: atom_id res chain seq x y z
N MET A 1 -49.06 -35.66 1.96
CA MET A 1 -47.86 -35.52 2.82
C MET A 1 -48.15 -34.43 3.85
N SER A 2 -48.27 -34.82 5.12
CA SER A 2 -48.62 -33.93 6.23
C SER A 2 -47.39 -33.10 6.63
N GLU A 3 -47.33 -31.83 6.25
CA GLU A 3 -46.30 -30.93 6.76
C GLU A 3 -46.57 -30.61 8.23
N ASN A 4 -45.65 -31.06 9.07
CA ASN A 4 -45.72 -30.98 10.51
C ASN A 4 -45.54 -29.51 10.96
N ARG A 5 -46.59 -28.90 11.55
CA ARG A 5 -46.61 -27.48 11.97
C ARG A 5 -45.44 -27.08 12.88
N ARG A 6 -44.84 -28.05 13.59
CA ARG A 6 -43.64 -27.85 14.43
C ARG A 6 -42.37 -27.51 13.64
N ASN A 7 -42.28 -27.89 12.36
CA ASN A 7 -41.15 -27.58 11.50
C ASN A 7 -41.29 -26.25 10.76
N PHE A 8 -42.49 -25.67 10.70
CA PHE A 8 -42.74 -24.37 10.06
C PHE A 8 -42.05 -23.22 10.80
N LEU A 9 -42.13 -23.20 12.14
CA LEU A 9 -41.48 -22.17 12.95
C LEU A 9 -39.95 -22.26 12.91
N LYS A 10 -39.37 -23.48 12.88
CA LYS A 10 -37.93 -23.67 12.74
C LYS A 10 -37.39 -23.25 11.36
N LYS A 11 -38.19 -23.40 10.30
CA LYS A 11 -37.83 -22.94 8.94
C LYS A 11 -38.07 -21.44 8.75
N SER A 12 -39.03 -20.85 9.46
CA SER A 12 -39.37 -19.42 9.35
C SER A 12 -38.39 -18.50 10.09
N SER A 13 -37.78 -18.95 11.20
CA SER A 13 -36.82 -18.12 11.95
C SER A 13 -35.51 -17.84 11.20
N LEU A 14 -35.12 -18.70 10.26
CA LEU A 14 -33.96 -18.49 9.38
C LEU A 14 -34.23 -17.52 8.23
N GLY A 15 -35.50 -17.31 7.85
CA GLY A 15 -35.88 -16.41 6.76
C GLY A 15 -35.90 -14.92 7.13
N LEU A 16 -35.84 -14.58 8.42
CA LEU A 16 -35.80 -13.19 8.90
C LEU A 16 -34.38 -12.64 9.07
N LEU A 17 -33.35 -13.50 9.06
CA LEU A 17 -31.94 -13.08 9.14
C LEU A 17 -31.54 -12.04 8.06
N PRO A 18 -31.91 -12.20 6.78
CA PRO A 18 -31.58 -11.21 5.74
C PRO A 18 -32.30 -9.86 5.95
N ALA A 19 -33.45 -9.85 6.63
CA ALA A 19 -34.23 -8.64 6.89
C ALA A 19 -33.76 -7.87 8.14
N LEU A 20 -33.03 -8.52 9.05
CA LEU A 20 -32.45 -7.91 10.25
C LEU A 20 -31.02 -7.37 10.03
N LEU A 21 -30.30 -7.90 9.04
CA LEU A 21 -28.94 -7.47 8.68
C LEU A 21 -28.81 -5.97 8.31
N PRO A 22 -29.72 -5.34 7.53
CA PRO A 22 -29.60 -3.92 7.21
C PRO A 22 -30.06 -2.98 8.34
N ALA A 23 -30.64 -3.51 9.44
CA ALA A 23 -31.14 -2.73 10.58
C ALA A 23 -30.21 -2.77 11.80
N LEU A 24 -29.17 -3.62 11.78
CA LEU A 24 -28.07 -3.45 12.71
C LEU A 24 -27.31 -2.20 12.25
N PRO A 25 -27.19 -1.15 13.07
CA PRO A 25 -26.12 -0.19 12.83
C PRO A 25 -24.84 -1.02 12.75
N ALA A 26 -24.20 -1.00 11.59
CA ALA A 26 -22.79 -1.33 11.53
C ALA A 26 -22.13 -0.31 12.44
N PHE A 27 -22.01 -0.63 13.73
CA PHE A 27 -21.06 -0.01 14.61
C PHE A 27 -19.70 -0.43 14.05
N ALA A 28 -19.29 0.24 12.97
CA ALA A 28 -17.90 0.63 12.89
C ALA A 28 -17.67 1.34 14.22
N THR A 29 -16.98 0.68 15.13
CA THR A 29 -16.35 1.38 16.24
C THR A 29 -15.57 2.49 15.56
N GLU A 30 -16.05 3.72 15.65
CA GLU A 30 -15.21 4.84 15.30
C GLU A 30 -13.91 4.61 16.08
N PRO A 31 -12.75 4.61 15.40
CA PRO A 31 -11.50 4.47 16.12
C PRO A 31 -11.55 5.51 17.23
N ASN A 32 -11.32 5.08 18.48
CA ASN A 32 -11.32 5.97 19.63
C ASN A 32 -10.25 7.04 19.38
N TYR A 33 -10.66 8.15 18.77
CA TYR A 33 -9.79 9.28 18.52
C TYR A 33 -9.67 10.00 19.85
N LEU A 34 -8.61 9.67 20.57
CA LEU A 34 -8.22 10.48 21.71
C LEU A 34 -7.71 11.80 21.15
N PRO A 35 -8.29 12.94 21.57
CA PRO A 35 -7.78 14.22 21.13
C PRO A 35 -6.32 14.32 21.55
N ASP A 36 -5.55 14.82 20.62
CA ASP A 36 -4.16 15.19 20.78
C ASP A 36 -3.97 16.03 22.07
N PRO A 37 -3.16 15.58 23.07
CA PRO A 37 -2.90 16.34 24.28
C PRO A 37 -2.39 17.76 23.97
N PRO A 38 -2.72 18.74 24.82
CA PRO A 38 -2.37 20.13 24.58
C PRO A 38 -0.84 20.33 24.60
N GLY A 39 -0.32 21.07 23.63
CA GLY A 39 1.09 21.45 23.52
C GLY A 39 1.79 20.87 22.30
N LYS A 40 3.13 20.95 22.26
CA LYS A 40 3.98 20.29 21.25
C LYS A 40 4.57 19.01 21.83
N TRP A 41 4.47 17.92 21.10
CA TRP A 41 4.76 16.59 21.62
C TRP A 41 5.40 15.74 20.53
N VAL A 42 6.20 14.77 20.97
CA VAL A 42 7.06 13.96 20.11
C VAL A 42 6.44 12.58 19.97
N LYS A 43 6.13 12.19 18.72
CA LYS A 43 5.62 10.86 18.39
C LYS A 43 6.81 9.94 18.11
N PHE A 44 6.88 8.80 18.81
CA PHE A 44 7.97 7.82 18.66
C PHE A 44 7.62 6.64 17.74
N TYR A 45 6.45 6.66 17.11
CA TYR A 45 5.96 5.57 16.28
C TYR A 45 5.89 5.89 14.78
N SER A 46 6.13 7.14 14.39
CA SER A 46 6.11 7.62 13.01
C SER A 46 7.12 8.75 12.85
N ASP A 47 7.72 8.84 11.67
CA ASP A 47 8.69 9.85 11.25
C ASP A 47 8.05 11.02 10.50
N GLY A 48 6.77 10.91 10.15
CA GLY A 48 6.04 11.95 9.41
C GLY A 48 5.61 13.13 10.28
N GLU A 49 5.66 14.34 9.71
CA GLU A 49 4.95 15.48 10.28
C GLU A 49 3.45 15.20 10.26
N SER A 50 2.87 15.06 11.45
CA SER A 50 1.43 14.88 11.61
C SER A 50 0.80 16.25 11.77
N PHE A 51 0.07 16.69 10.76
CA PHE A 51 -0.80 17.86 10.87
C PHE A 51 -2.21 17.42 11.20
N ASN A 52 -2.89 18.16 12.08
CA ASN A 52 -4.34 18.18 12.03
C ASN A 52 -4.82 19.00 10.82
N GLU A 53 -6.12 19.00 10.56
CA GLU A 53 -6.70 19.62 9.36
C GLU A 53 -6.43 21.12 9.29
N LEU A 54 -6.45 21.82 10.43
CA LEU A 54 -6.23 23.26 10.49
C LEU A 54 -4.74 23.59 10.32
N GLU A 55 -3.85 22.86 10.98
CA GLU A 55 -2.40 23.03 10.82
C GLU A 55 -1.96 22.79 9.36
N PHE A 56 -2.56 21.79 8.69
CA PHE A 56 -2.28 21.53 7.29
C PHE A 56 -2.71 22.69 6.39
N LEU A 57 -3.90 23.27 6.62
CA LEU A 57 -4.38 24.44 5.89
C LEU A 57 -3.49 25.66 6.13
N GLU A 58 -3.05 25.88 7.36
CA GLU A 58 -2.12 26.96 7.71
C GLU A 58 -0.78 26.80 6.98
N GLU A 59 -0.22 25.60 6.95
CA GLU A 59 1.04 25.33 6.24
C GLU A 59 0.88 25.52 4.72
N LEU A 60 -0.25 25.11 4.13
CA LEU A 60 -0.56 25.39 2.72
C LEU A 60 -0.64 26.89 2.44
N GLN A 61 -1.20 27.69 3.35
CA GLN A 61 -1.23 29.15 3.21
C GLN A 61 0.19 29.75 3.30
N VAL A 62 1.03 29.24 4.21
CA VAL A 62 2.44 29.65 4.32
C VAL A 62 3.18 29.31 3.02
N ALA A 63 3.01 28.11 2.48
CA ALA A 63 3.59 27.69 1.21
C ALA A 63 3.14 28.60 0.05
N HIS A 64 1.83 28.88 -0.05
CA HIS A 64 1.27 29.76 -1.07
C HIS A 64 1.82 31.20 -1.00
N LYS A 65 2.01 31.74 0.21
CA LYS A 65 2.62 33.06 0.42
C LYS A 65 4.09 33.10 -0.02
N LYS A 66 4.84 32.02 0.21
CA LYS A 66 6.25 31.90 -0.22
C LYS A 66 6.38 31.78 -1.73
N GLN A 67 5.53 30.96 -2.35
CA GLN A 67 5.47 30.75 -3.78
C GLN A 67 4.02 30.48 -4.18
N PRO A 68 3.41 31.33 -5.04
CA PRO A 68 2.03 31.12 -5.48
C PRO A 68 1.82 29.72 -6.06
N LEU A 69 0.93 28.97 -5.44
CA LEU A 69 0.55 27.63 -5.89
C LEU A 69 -0.05 27.72 -7.30
N ARG A 70 0.40 26.84 -8.19
CA ARG A 70 -0.14 26.69 -9.55
C ARG A 70 -0.79 25.33 -9.67
N SER A 71 -1.84 25.24 -10.47
CA SER A 71 -2.52 23.97 -10.73
C SER A 71 -1.60 23.00 -11.46
N ASP A 72 -1.57 21.76 -10.99
CA ASP A 72 -1.07 20.62 -11.76
C ASP A 72 -2.16 20.13 -12.73
N ARG A 73 -1.74 19.66 -13.91
CA ARG A 73 -2.58 18.87 -14.81
C ARG A 73 -1.81 17.63 -15.26
N TYR A 74 -2.10 16.49 -14.64
CA TYR A 74 -1.47 15.20 -14.97
C TYR A 74 0.06 15.25 -14.93
N GLY A 75 0.64 15.91 -13.92
CA GLY A 75 2.09 16.10 -13.78
C GLY A 75 2.67 17.27 -14.58
N SER A 76 1.83 18.06 -15.25
CA SER A 76 2.25 19.27 -15.97
C SER A 76 1.82 20.53 -15.20
N GLY A 77 2.81 21.34 -14.85
CA GLY A 77 2.67 22.55 -14.06
C GLY A 77 2.70 22.30 -12.54
N GLY A 78 2.50 23.37 -11.79
CA GLY A 78 2.40 23.29 -10.34
C GLY A 78 3.69 22.90 -9.62
N ALA A 79 3.55 22.51 -8.36
CA ALA A 79 4.67 22.07 -7.54
C ALA A 79 5.18 20.67 -7.92
N VAL A 80 4.35 19.85 -8.57
CA VAL A 80 4.69 18.48 -8.98
C VAL A 80 5.78 18.49 -10.05
N GLU A 81 5.59 19.22 -11.14
CA GLU A 81 6.59 19.31 -12.22
C GLU A 81 7.93 19.85 -11.71
N GLU A 82 7.90 20.87 -10.84
CA GLU A 82 9.11 21.46 -10.25
C GLU A 82 9.84 20.46 -9.33
N LEU A 83 9.08 19.68 -8.55
CA LEU A 83 9.64 18.60 -7.72
C LEU A 83 10.28 17.52 -8.59
N GLU A 84 9.58 17.04 -9.62
CA GLU A 84 10.09 16.01 -10.52
C GLU A 84 11.37 16.45 -11.23
N LYS A 85 11.42 17.67 -11.77
CA LYS A 85 12.63 18.23 -12.40
C LYS A 85 13.80 18.31 -11.41
N LYS A 86 13.54 18.78 -10.19
CA LYS A 86 14.56 18.88 -9.15
C LYS A 86 15.09 17.51 -8.76
N MET A 87 14.22 16.51 -8.60
CA MET A 87 14.61 15.14 -8.25
C MET A 87 15.36 14.44 -9.38
N ALA A 88 14.96 14.64 -10.64
CA ALA A 88 15.71 14.15 -11.80
C ALA A 88 17.13 14.71 -11.83
N ALA A 89 17.27 16.04 -11.66
CA ALA A 89 18.58 16.70 -11.59
C ALA A 89 19.43 16.23 -10.40
N LEU A 90 18.81 16.05 -9.22
CA LEU A 90 19.52 15.62 -8.00
C LEU A 90 20.03 14.18 -8.09
N THR A 91 19.26 13.29 -8.71
CA THR A 91 19.58 11.86 -8.82
C THR A 91 20.41 11.52 -10.06
N GLY A 92 20.57 12.46 -11.00
CA GLY A 92 21.22 12.23 -12.29
C GLY A 92 20.42 11.28 -13.19
N LYS A 93 19.11 11.15 -12.96
CA LYS A 93 18.21 10.35 -13.81
C LYS A 93 17.52 11.25 -14.83
N ASP A 94 17.20 10.69 -15.99
CA ASP A 94 16.53 11.43 -17.06
C ASP A 94 15.14 11.94 -16.65
N LYS A 95 14.48 11.24 -15.72
CA LYS A 95 13.14 11.59 -15.25
C LYS A 95 12.91 11.10 -13.81
N ALA A 96 12.11 11.85 -13.06
CA ALA A 96 11.47 11.43 -11.83
C ALA A 96 9.95 11.55 -12.00
N ILE A 97 9.19 10.72 -11.28
CA ILE A 97 7.73 10.72 -11.32
C ILE A 97 7.22 10.78 -9.88
N PHE A 98 6.34 11.73 -9.60
CA PHE A 98 5.66 11.83 -8.32
C PHE A 98 4.59 10.74 -8.20
N MET A 99 4.53 10.11 -7.02
CA MET A 99 3.52 9.12 -6.67
C MET A 99 2.87 9.52 -5.35
N PRO A 100 1.53 9.40 -5.22
CA PRO A 100 0.82 9.74 -3.99
C PRO A 100 1.30 8.97 -2.75
N THR A 101 1.77 7.73 -2.92
CA THR A 101 2.25 6.88 -1.82
C THR A 101 3.50 6.08 -2.23
N GLY A 102 4.27 5.65 -1.22
CA GLY A 102 5.40 4.74 -1.42
C GLY A 102 4.99 3.39 -2.00
N THR A 103 3.87 2.82 -1.54
CA THR A 103 3.30 1.58 -2.10
C THR A 103 3.02 1.71 -3.60
N MET A 104 2.41 2.81 -4.04
CA MET A 104 2.13 3.00 -5.47
C MET A 104 3.43 3.13 -6.28
N ALA A 105 4.46 3.81 -5.75
CA ALA A 105 5.76 3.90 -6.38
C ALA A 105 6.45 2.53 -6.52
N ASN A 106 6.48 1.73 -5.44
CA ASN A 106 7.08 0.39 -5.45
C ASN A 106 6.37 -0.54 -6.43
N GLN A 107 5.03 -0.55 -6.40
CA GLN A 107 4.23 -1.42 -7.25
C GLN A 107 4.33 -1.03 -8.74
N LEU A 108 4.40 0.27 -9.05
CA LEU A 108 4.69 0.72 -10.42
C LEU A 108 6.07 0.27 -10.88
N ALA A 109 7.10 0.41 -10.03
CA ALA A 109 8.45 -0.03 -10.35
C ALA A 109 8.50 -1.54 -10.62
N ILE A 110 7.90 -2.35 -9.74
CA ILE A 110 7.75 -3.80 -9.90
C ILE A 110 7.05 -4.14 -11.22
N SER A 111 5.88 -3.54 -11.47
CA SER A 111 5.10 -3.84 -12.67
C SER A 111 5.84 -3.48 -13.95
N THR A 112 6.64 -2.41 -13.93
CA THR A 112 7.37 -1.92 -15.10
C THR A 112 8.64 -2.72 -15.36
N LEU A 113 9.43 -2.99 -14.31
CA LEU A 113 10.75 -3.62 -14.44
C LEU A 113 10.64 -5.13 -14.68
N CYS A 114 9.65 -5.80 -14.08
CA CYS A 114 9.52 -7.24 -14.22
C CYS A 114 8.87 -7.67 -15.54
N GLY A 115 8.24 -6.77 -16.30
CA GLY A 115 7.60 -7.10 -17.58
C GLY A 115 6.61 -8.26 -17.46
N GLU A 116 6.78 -9.32 -18.26
CA GLU A 116 5.96 -10.55 -18.20
C GLU A 116 6.45 -11.56 -17.14
N ASN A 117 7.63 -11.34 -16.54
CA ASN A 117 8.14 -12.23 -15.51
C ASN A 117 7.32 -12.10 -14.24
N THR A 118 7.01 -13.22 -13.61
CA THR A 118 6.06 -13.26 -12.49
C THR A 118 6.74 -13.38 -11.14
N LYS A 119 8.02 -13.76 -11.06
CA LYS A 119 8.71 -14.00 -9.79
C LYS A 119 9.66 -12.85 -9.46
N ILE A 120 9.60 -12.37 -8.23
CA ILE A 120 10.39 -11.23 -7.75
C ILE A 120 11.02 -11.57 -6.42
N PHE A 121 12.35 -11.53 -6.34
CA PHE A 121 13.04 -11.70 -5.07
C PHE A 121 13.02 -10.41 -4.27
N VAL A 122 12.65 -10.53 -2.99
CA VAL A 122 12.58 -9.40 -2.05
C VAL A 122 13.12 -9.83 -0.69
N GLN A 123 13.47 -8.87 0.14
CA GLN A 123 13.89 -9.16 1.52
C GLN A 123 12.65 -9.48 2.37
N ASP A 124 12.74 -10.48 3.25
CA ASP A 124 11.62 -11.01 4.06
C ASP A 124 10.94 -9.97 4.97
N THR A 125 11.67 -8.99 5.47
CA THR A 125 11.13 -7.89 6.30
C THR A 125 10.89 -6.60 5.51
N SER A 126 10.92 -6.66 4.18
CA SER A 126 10.73 -5.47 3.34
C SER A 126 9.27 -5.02 3.37
N HIS A 127 9.07 -3.71 3.25
CA HIS A 127 7.74 -3.10 3.16
C HIS A 127 6.92 -3.69 2.01
N ILE A 128 7.55 -3.95 0.86
CA ILE A 128 6.94 -4.60 -0.31
C ILE A 128 6.32 -5.96 0.05
N TYR A 129 7.00 -6.75 0.89
CA TYR A 129 6.54 -8.07 1.27
C TYR A 129 5.54 -8.06 2.44
N ARG A 130 5.67 -7.13 3.40
CA ARG A 130 4.92 -7.15 4.66
C ARG A 130 3.74 -6.17 4.72
N ASP A 131 3.87 -5.01 4.11
CA ASP A 131 3.07 -3.83 4.45
C ASP A 131 2.33 -3.21 3.24
N GLU A 132 2.31 -3.92 2.10
CA GLU A 132 1.64 -3.45 0.87
C GLU A 132 0.38 -4.26 0.51
N ALA A 133 -0.22 -4.94 1.51
CA ALA A 133 -1.48 -5.68 1.37
C ALA A 133 -1.51 -6.65 0.17
N ASP A 134 -0.39 -7.35 -0.05
CA ASP A 134 -0.21 -8.27 -1.18
C ASP A 134 -0.48 -7.64 -2.56
N ALA A 135 -0.27 -6.32 -2.73
CA ALA A 135 -0.57 -5.61 -3.98
C ALA A 135 0.17 -6.18 -5.20
N ALA A 136 1.42 -6.63 -5.03
CA ALA A 136 2.18 -7.27 -6.11
C ALA A 136 1.43 -8.49 -6.68
N GLN A 137 0.89 -9.33 -5.81
CA GLN A 137 0.11 -10.52 -6.17
C GLN A 137 -1.28 -10.15 -6.68
N SER A 138 -2.02 -9.33 -5.92
CA SER A 138 -3.45 -9.10 -6.13
C SER A 138 -3.76 -8.12 -7.26
N VAL A 139 -2.86 -7.17 -7.54
CA VAL A 139 -3.05 -6.14 -8.58
C VAL A 139 -2.18 -6.43 -9.80
N HIS A 140 -0.94 -6.87 -9.60
CA HIS A 140 0.06 -6.97 -10.67
C HIS A 140 0.39 -8.41 -11.11
N ASN A 141 -0.26 -9.42 -10.53
CA ASN A 141 0.01 -10.85 -10.82
C ASN A 141 1.49 -11.23 -10.66
N LYS A 142 2.19 -10.59 -9.71
CA LYS A 142 3.58 -10.86 -9.37
C LYS A 142 3.66 -11.62 -8.05
N ARG A 143 4.36 -12.73 -8.05
CA ARG A 143 4.67 -13.53 -6.87
C ARG A 143 5.99 -13.07 -6.27
N LEU A 144 5.91 -12.59 -5.02
CA LEU A 144 7.10 -12.27 -4.23
C LEU A 144 7.77 -13.56 -3.69
N MET A 145 9.09 -13.56 -3.69
CA MET A 145 9.96 -14.64 -3.22
C MET A 145 10.86 -14.08 -2.11
N PRO A 146 10.49 -14.21 -0.82
CA PRO A 146 11.25 -13.62 0.27
C PRO A 146 12.59 -14.34 0.48
N LEU A 147 13.63 -13.54 0.73
CA LEU A 147 14.98 -14.00 1.08
C LEU A 147 15.37 -13.51 2.48
N ALA A 148 16.34 -14.21 3.07
CA ALA A 148 17.01 -13.79 4.30
C ALA A 148 16.05 -13.54 5.49
N MET A 149 15.25 -14.55 5.81
CA MET A 149 14.36 -14.54 6.99
C MET A 149 15.12 -14.16 8.26
N ASN A 150 14.55 -13.27 9.06
CA ASN A 150 15.12 -12.73 10.31
C ASN A 150 16.43 -11.92 10.13
N LYS A 151 16.78 -11.50 8.91
CA LYS A 151 17.86 -10.53 8.66
C LYS A 151 17.25 -9.24 8.11
N THR A 152 18.03 -8.15 8.05
CA THR A 152 17.58 -6.86 7.48
C THR A 152 17.95 -6.69 6.01
N TYR A 153 18.78 -7.59 5.46
CA TYR A 153 19.22 -7.59 4.07
C TYR A 153 19.55 -9.02 3.62
N PHE A 154 19.55 -9.23 2.30
CA PHE A 154 20.18 -10.39 1.66
C PHE A 154 21.46 -9.93 0.93
N THR A 155 22.39 -10.84 0.74
CA THR A 155 23.63 -10.62 -0.01
C THR A 155 23.45 -10.94 -1.49
N ALA A 156 24.36 -10.44 -2.34
CA ALA A 156 24.38 -10.79 -3.76
C ALA A 156 24.48 -12.32 -3.95
N ASP A 157 25.37 -12.99 -3.23
CA ASP A 157 25.53 -14.44 -3.26
C ASP A 157 24.24 -15.17 -2.87
N GLU A 158 23.51 -14.72 -1.84
CA GLU A 158 22.22 -15.31 -1.46
C GLU A 158 21.18 -15.17 -2.58
N LEU A 159 21.15 -14.04 -3.28
CA LEU A 159 20.27 -13.83 -4.44
C LEU A 159 20.66 -14.70 -5.63
N GLU A 160 21.95 -14.74 -5.99
CA GLU A 160 22.47 -15.56 -7.10
C GLU A 160 22.15 -17.04 -6.87
N ASN A 161 22.45 -17.57 -5.68
CA ASN A 161 22.11 -18.94 -5.31
C ASN A 161 20.60 -19.22 -5.38
N ALA A 162 19.76 -18.26 -4.98
CA ALA A 162 18.30 -18.43 -5.06
C ALA A 162 17.79 -18.47 -6.52
N ILE A 163 18.38 -17.66 -7.40
CA ILE A 163 18.06 -17.66 -8.84
C ILE A 163 18.51 -18.97 -9.49
N GLU A 164 19.74 -19.41 -9.22
CA GLU A 164 20.31 -20.66 -9.78
C GLU A 164 19.54 -21.90 -9.31
N ASN A 165 19.10 -21.93 -8.06
CA ASN A 165 18.36 -23.05 -7.50
C ASN A 165 16.87 -23.07 -7.89
N LEU A 166 16.34 -21.98 -8.46
CA LEU A 166 14.93 -21.85 -8.82
C LEU A 166 14.37 -23.03 -9.64
N PRO A 167 15.08 -23.58 -10.65
CA PRO A 167 14.60 -24.73 -11.41
C PRO A 167 14.44 -26.02 -10.61
N ASN A 168 15.10 -26.13 -9.45
CA ASN A 168 15.01 -27.30 -8.57
C ASN A 168 13.86 -27.21 -7.58
N VAL A 169 13.37 -26.00 -7.29
CA VAL A 169 12.30 -25.75 -6.31
C VAL A 169 10.96 -25.41 -6.94
N GLU A 170 10.95 -24.97 -8.21
CA GLU A 170 9.75 -24.60 -8.94
C GLU A 170 9.53 -25.51 -10.16
N VAL A 171 8.35 -26.11 -10.23
CA VAL A 171 7.95 -26.96 -11.37
C VAL A 171 7.71 -26.13 -12.63
N PHE A 172 7.14 -24.94 -12.49
CA PHE A 172 6.76 -24.07 -13.61
C PHE A 172 7.75 -22.93 -13.78
N LYS A 173 8.26 -22.80 -15.02
CA LYS A 173 9.11 -21.67 -15.43
C LYS A 173 8.21 -20.47 -15.71
N SER A 174 8.31 -19.44 -14.88
CA SER A 174 7.48 -18.23 -15.03
C SER A 174 8.30 -16.93 -14.90
N GLY A 175 9.58 -17.01 -15.27
CA GLY A 175 10.53 -15.88 -15.34
C GLY A 175 10.86 -15.24 -13.98
N VAL A 176 12.11 -14.82 -13.81
CA VAL A 176 12.52 -13.93 -12.71
C VAL A 176 12.60 -12.52 -13.29
N GLY A 177 11.87 -11.60 -12.68
CA GLY A 177 11.82 -10.20 -13.08
C GLY A 177 12.80 -9.32 -12.34
#